data_AF-D5T0U8-F1
#
_entry.id   AF-D5T0U8-F1
#
_cell.length_a   1.000
_cell.length_b   1.000
_cell.length_c   1.000
_cell.angle_alpha   90.00
_cell.angle_beta   90.00
_cell.angle_gamma   90.00
#
_symmetry.space_group_name_H-M   'P 1'
#
loop_
_entity.id
_entity.type
_entity.pdbx_description
1 polymer ?
#
loop_
_entity_poly.entity_id
_entity_poly.type
_entity_poly.pdbx_seq_one_letter_code
_entity_poly.pdbx_strand_id
1 'polypeptide(L)'
;MELDAALDVWLNEVNNLVPNLQQRKKITLVGAEVYKRALHDVTKTKHYSGDRDTSKVDHLADSIEVSNANIDYIVDGSSLVGFTAKGINHARIARLLNDGTKFIPADHFVDETRRNSRHAVLVAQYAEYQRLLKGGK
;
A
#
# COMPACT_ATOMS: atom_id res chain seq x y z
N MET A 1 34.26 -22.87 -21.33
CA MET A 1 32.90 -22.42 -21.63
C MET A 1 33.04 -21.42 -22.76
N GLU A 2 32.39 -21.67 -23.90
CA GLU A 2 32.37 -20.71 -25.02
C GLU A 2 31.67 -19.42 -24.58
N LEU A 3 32.08 -18.28 -25.13
CA LEU A 3 31.59 -16.95 -24.74
C LEU A 3 30.06 -16.88 -24.82
N ASP A 4 29.46 -17.44 -25.86
CA ASP A 4 28.01 -17.43 -26.07
C ASP A 4 27.27 -18.15 -24.93
N ALA A 5 27.77 -19.31 -24.50
CA ALA A 5 27.19 -20.05 -23.38
C ALA A 5 27.31 -19.28 -22.05
N ALA A 6 28.40 -18.53 -21.86
CA ALA A 6 28.56 -17.69 -20.68
C ALA A 6 27.60 -16.49 -20.68
N LEU A 7 27.39 -15.87 -21.86
CA LEU A 7 26.45 -14.76 -22.03
C LEU A 7 24.99 -15.21 -21.82
N ASP A 8 24.62 -16.41 -22.29
CA ASP A 8 23.28 -16.97 -22.09
C ASP A 8 23.00 -17.26 -20.60
N VAL A 9 23.97 -17.84 -19.89
CA VAL A 9 23.84 -18.07 -18.45
C VAL A 9 23.68 -16.75 -17.70
N TRP A 10 24.54 -15.77 -17.99
CA TRP A 10 24.46 -14.45 -17.37
C TRP A 10 23.12 -13.75 -17.65
N LEU A 11 22.65 -13.76 -18.91
CA LEU A 11 21.37 -13.16 -19.27
C LEU A 11 20.20 -13.81 -18.54
N ASN A 12 20.21 -15.15 -18.40
CA ASN A 12 19.20 -15.88 -17.65
C ASN A 12 19.24 -15.52 -16.15
N GLU A 13 20.42 -15.42 -15.54
CA GLU A 13 20.58 -15.01 -14.15
C GLU A 13 20.05 -13.59 -13.91
N VAL A 14 20.40 -12.64 -14.79
CA VAL A 14 19.93 -11.25 -14.71
C VAL A 14 18.41 -11.17 -14.90
N ASN A 15 17.85 -11.91 -15.87
CA ASN A 15 16.40 -11.92 -16.09
C ASN A 15 15.63 -12.47 -14.88
N ASN A 16 16.19 -13.45 -14.17
CA ASN A 16 15.59 -13.99 -12.94
C ASN A 16 15.55 -12.98 -11.79
N LEU A 17 16.40 -11.93 -11.81
CA LEU A 17 16.37 -10.87 -10.81
C LEU A 17 15.20 -9.90 -11.02
N VAL A 18 14.62 -9.84 -12.21
CA VAL A 18 13.54 -8.91 -12.57
C VAL A 18 12.19 -9.55 -12.25
N PRO A 19 11.42 -9.03 -11.28
CA PRO A 19 10.13 -9.62 -10.95
C PRO A 19 9.13 -9.54 -12.11
N ASN A 20 8.55 -10.68 -12.47
CA ASN A 20 7.41 -10.72 -13.38
C ASN A 20 6.16 -10.09 -12.72
N LEU A 21 5.08 -9.91 -13.48
CA LEU A 21 3.87 -9.25 -13.01
C LEU A 21 3.31 -9.87 -11.71
N GLN A 22 3.25 -11.20 -11.61
CA GLN A 22 2.70 -11.86 -10.41
C GLN A 22 3.60 -11.67 -9.20
N GLN A 23 4.92 -11.69 -9.39
CA GLN A 23 5.88 -11.40 -8.33
C GLN A 23 5.78 -9.95 -7.88
N ARG A 24 5.70 -8.98 -8.81
CA ARG A 24 5.51 -7.56 -8.48
C ARG A 24 4.26 -7.35 -7.64
N LYS A 25 3.13 -7.96 -8.02
CA LYS A 25 1.88 -7.88 -7.24
C LYS A 25 2.05 -8.38 -5.80
N LYS A 26 2.75 -9.50 -5.60
CA LYS A 26 3.00 -10.03 -4.24
C LYS A 26 3.87 -9.08 -3.43
N ILE A 27 4.95 -8.60 -4.03
CA ILE A 27 5.88 -7.64 -3.43
C ILE A 27 5.13 -6.38 -3.00
N THR A 28 4.41 -5.73 -3.91
CA THR A 28 3.71 -4.47 -3.65
C THR A 28 2.55 -4.64 -2.67
N LEU A 29 1.84 -5.77 -2.73
CA LEU A 29 0.75 -6.08 -1.79
C LEU A 29 1.25 -6.14 -0.33
N VAL A 30 2.38 -6.80 -0.06
CA VAL A 30 2.93 -6.86 1.30
C VAL A 30 3.29 -5.46 1.80
N GLY A 31 3.87 -4.62 0.94
CA GLY A 31 4.13 -3.21 1.26
C GLY A 31 2.84 -2.42 1.51
N ALA A 32 1.81 -2.64 0.70
CA ALA A 32 0.51 -1.99 0.85
C ALA A 32 -0.16 -2.34 2.18
N GLU A 33 -0.06 -3.60 2.63
CA GLU A 33 -0.60 -4.03 3.94
C GLU A 33 0.14 -3.36 5.11
N VAL A 34 1.44 -3.15 5.00
CA VAL A 34 2.20 -2.38 6.01
C VAL A 34 1.70 -0.94 6.08
N TYR A 35 1.52 -0.29 4.92
CA TYR A 35 1.00 1.07 4.90
C TYR A 35 -0.45 1.16 5.39
N LYS A 36 -1.31 0.20 5.01
CA LYS A 36 -2.70 0.12 5.50
C LYS A 36 -2.75 0.08 7.02
N ARG A 37 -1.93 -0.75 7.68
CA ARG A 37 -1.89 -0.84 9.15
C ARG A 37 -1.46 0.49 9.77
N ALA A 38 -0.38 1.08 9.28
CA ALA A 38 0.08 2.37 9.77
C ALA A 38 -0.99 3.47 9.61
N LEU A 39 -1.66 3.50 8.46
CA LEU A 39 -2.74 4.46 8.20
C LEU A 39 -3.95 4.20 9.09
N HIS A 40 -4.31 2.94 9.34
CA HIS A 40 -5.38 2.56 10.27
C HIS A 40 -5.08 3.06 11.68
N ASP A 41 -3.89 2.78 12.22
CA ASP A 41 -3.49 3.16 13.58
C ASP A 41 -3.51 4.68 13.78
N VAL A 42 -2.97 5.45 12.82
CA VAL A 42 -2.98 6.91 12.88
C VAL A 42 -4.40 7.47 12.74
N THR A 43 -5.20 6.93 11.80
CA THR A 43 -6.60 7.35 11.63
C THR A 43 -7.40 7.10 12.89
N LYS A 44 -7.21 5.94 13.52
CA LYS A 44 -7.87 5.58 14.78
C LYS A 44 -7.42 6.51 15.91
N THR A 45 -6.13 6.77 16.03
CA THR A 45 -5.60 7.64 17.09
C THR A 45 -6.12 9.07 16.97
N LYS A 46 -6.21 9.61 15.75
CA LYS A 46 -6.60 11.02 15.52
C LYS A 46 -8.10 11.25 15.34
N HIS A 47 -8.84 10.28 14.81
CA HIS A 47 -10.21 10.49 14.31
C HIS A 47 -11.23 9.48 14.80
N TYR A 48 -10.88 8.63 15.77
CA TYR A 48 -11.85 7.77 16.43
C TYR A 48 -12.48 8.50 17.62
N SER A 49 -13.80 8.42 17.75
CA SER A 49 -14.53 8.98 18.89
C SER A 49 -15.15 7.84 19.67
N GLY A 50 -14.63 7.56 20.88
CA GLY A 50 -15.05 6.42 21.70
C GLY A 50 -16.52 6.44 22.11
N ASP A 51 -17.15 7.61 22.12
CA ASP A 51 -18.53 7.81 22.57
C ASP A 51 -19.56 7.80 21.42
N ARG A 52 -19.13 7.54 20.19
CA ARG A 52 -20.02 7.59 19.02
C ARG A 52 -20.63 6.21 18.76
N ASP A 53 -21.97 6.14 18.75
CA ASP A 53 -22.67 4.94 18.29
C ASP A 53 -22.44 4.74 16.79
N THR A 54 -21.59 3.77 16.46
CA THR A 54 -21.24 3.38 15.10
C THR A 54 -21.79 2.01 14.73
N SER A 55 -22.79 1.50 15.47
CA SER A 55 -23.41 0.19 15.20
C SER A 55 -23.98 0.05 13.79
N LYS A 56 -24.16 1.16 13.07
CA LYS A 56 -24.71 1.22 11.70
C LYS A 56 -23.74 1.78 10.64
N VAL A 57 -22.53 2.22 11.05
CA VAL A 57 -21.61 2.97 10.18
C VAL A 57 -20.17 2.63 10.53
N ASP A 58 -19.38 2.18 9.55
CA ASP A 58 -17.95 1.95 9.75
C ASP A 58 -17.20 3.24 10.09
N HIS A 59 -16.23 3.15 11.00
CA HIS A 59 -15.33 4.26 11.28
C HIS A 59 -14.42 4.55 10.10
N LEU A 60 -13.89 5.78 10.05
CA LEU A 60 -12.94 6.19 9.01
C LEU A 60 -11.71 5.26 8.94
N ALA A 61 -11.20 4.81 10.09
CA ALA A 61 -10.07 3.88 10.11
C ALA A 61 -10.43 2.53 9.48
N ASP A 62 -11.64 2.05 9.70
CA ASP A 62 -12.09 0.72 9.27
C ASP A 62 -12.41 0.68 7.76
N SER A 63 -12.53 1.85 7.13
CA SER A 63 -12.84 1.98 5.70
C SER A 63 -11.61 1.92 4.78
N ILE A 64 -10.42 1.63 5.31
CA ILE A 64 -9.17 1.59 4.53
C ILE A 64 -9.05 0.25 3.80
N GLU A 65 -8.99 0.32 2.48
CA GLU A 65 -8.90 -0.83 1.58
C GLU A 65 -7.53 -0.88 0.89
N VAL A 66 -7.16 -2.10 0.46
CA VAL A 66 -6.00 -2.36 -0.40
C VAL A 66 -6.52 -2.96 -1.71
N SER A 67 -5.95 -2.52 -2.83
CA SER A 67 -6.23 -3.08 -4.15
C SER A 67 -4.93 -3.45 -4.86
N ASN A 68 -4.95 -4.54 -5.63
CA ASN A 68 -3.87 -4.95 -6.54
C ASN A 68 -4.00 -4.32 -7.94
N ALA A 69 -4.97 -3.42 -8.11
CA ALA A 69 -5.13 -2.61 -9.29
C ALA A 69 -4.83 -1.15 -8.93
N ASN A 70 -4.32 -0.41 -9.91
CA ASN A 70 -4.10 1.02 -9.80
C ASN A 70 -5.42 1.82 -9.83
N ILE A 71 -5.34 3.15 -9.86
CA ILE A 71 -6.53 4.03 -9.83
C ILE A 71 -7.43 3.87 -11.06
N ASP A 72 -6.88 3.38 -12.17
CA ASP A 72 -7.58 3.10 -13.42
C ASP A 72 -8.07 1.63 -13.49
N TYR A 73 -8.02 0.90 -12.37
CA TYR A 73 -8.39 -0.51 -12.26
C TYR A 73 -7.51 -1.47 -13.08
N ILE A 74 -6.30 -1.04 -13.45
CA ILE A 74 -5.34 -1.86 -14.20
C ILE A 74 -4.41 -2.60 -13.24
N VAL A 75 -4.19 -3.89 -13.49
CA VAL A 75 -3.27 -4.74 -12.74
C VAL A 75 -1.90 -4.72 -13.41
N ASP A 76 -1.05 -3.77 -13.03
CA ASP A 76 0.30 -3.54 -13.60
C ASP A 76 1.45 -3.98 -12.66
N GLY A 77 1.12 -4.42 -11.45
CA GLY A 77 2.06 -4.80 -10.40
C GLY A 77 2.21 -3.74 -9.31
N SER A 78 1.50 -2.62 -9.41
CA SER A 78 1.30 -1.67 -8.31
C SER A 78 0.18 -2.14 -7.37
N SER A 79 0.16 -1.57 -6.16
CA SER A 79 -0.94 -1.72 -5.21
C SER A 79 -1.39 -0.34 -4.74
N LEU A 80 -2.70 -0.18 -4.56
CA LEU A 80 -3.34 1.02 -4.06
C LEU A 80 -3.74 0.81 -2.59
N VAL A 81 -3.58 1.84 -1.77
CA VAL A 81 -4.13 1.90 -0.41
C VAL A 81 -4.87 3.21 -0.27
N GLY A 82 -6.10 3.15 0.26
CA GLY A 82 -6.90 4.35 0.46
C GLY A 82 -8.21 4.07 1.16
N PHE A 83 -8.95 5.13 1.43
CA PHE A 83 -10.28 5.04 2.03
C PHE A 83 -11.31 4.73 0.95
N THR A 84 -12.29 3.89 1.29
CA THR A 84 -13.39 3.56 0.40
C THR A 84 -14.29 4.77 0.13
N ALA A 85 -14.89 4.80 -1.06
CA ALA A 85 -15.99 5.72 -1.38
C ALA A 85 -17.35 5.00 -1.36
N LYS A 86 -17.37 3.69 -1.06
CA LYS A 86 -18.59 2.88 -1.02
C LYS A 86 -19.39 3.20 0.24
N GLY A 87 -20.68 3.46 0.08
CA GLY A 87 -21.55 3.86 1.19
C GLY A 87 -21.26 5.29 1.62
N ILE A 88 -20.77 5.48 2.84
CA ILE A 88 -20.27 6.80 3.26
C ILE A 88 -18.98 7.09 2.51
N ASN A 89 -18.86 8.30 1.97
CA ASN A 89 -17.69 8.69 1.20
C ASN A 89 -16.51 9.02 2.12
N HIS A 90 -15.94 8.00 2.77
CA HIS A 90 -14.80 8.11 3.67
C HIS A 90 -13.56 8.66 2.95
N ALA A 91 -13.39 8.37 1.65
CA ALA A 91 -12.38 9.01 0.81
C ALA A 91 -12.46 10.54 0.83
N ARG A 92 -13.67 11.09 0.68
CA ARG A 92 -13.89 12.53 0.77
C ARG A 92 -13.65 13.05 2.18
N ILE A 93 -14.09 12.34 3.21
CA ILE A 93 -13.89 12.75 4.61
C ILE A 93 -12.40 12.80 4.94
N ALA A 94 -11.64 11.75 4.63
CA ALA A 94 -10.20 11.69 4.84
C ALA A 94 -9.48 12.84 4.14
N ARG A 95 -9.86 13.17 2.89
CA ARG A 95 -9.29 14.32 2.18
C ARG A 95 -9.54 15.64 2.91
N LEU A 96 -10.77 15.88 3.37
CA LEU A 96 -11.10 17.13 4.07
C LEU A 96 -10.37 17.28 5.40
N LEU A 97 -10.13 16.18 6.11
CA LEU A 97 -9.35 16.17 7.35
C LEU A 97 -7.85 16.36 7.06
N ASN A 98 -7.33 15.67 6.05
CA ASN A 98 -5.91 15.73 5.67
C ASN A 98 -5.52 17.10 5.11
N ASP A 99 -6.32 17.65 4.19
CA ASP A 99 -6.02 18.89 3.45
C ASP A 99 -6.61 20.13 4.14
N GLY A 100 -7.56 19.93 5.05
CA GLY A 100 -8.31 20.99 5.69
C GLY A 100 -9.37 21.63 4.80
N THR A 101 -10.11 22.54 5.40
CA THR A 101 -11.07 23.43 4.74
C THR A 101 -10.99 24.81 5.40
N LYS A 102 -11.76 25.79 4.91
CA LYS A 102 -11.88 27.10 5.60
C LYS A 102 -12.38 27.02 7.05
N PHE A 103 -12.98 25.89 7.45
CA PHE A 103 -13.56 25.68 8.79
C PHE A 103 -12.87 24.57 9.61
N ILE A 104 -12.02 23.77 8.98
CA ILE A 104 -11.39 22.60 9.60
C ILE A 104 -9.89 22.70 9.30
N PRO A 105 -9.04 22.88 10.31
CA PRO A 105 -7.59 22.86 10.11
C PRO A 105 -7.12 21.51 9.57
N ALA A 106 -6.18 21.55 8.62
CA ALA A 106 -5.53 20.36 8.09
C ALA A 106 -4.62 19.73 9.15
N ASP A 107 -4.63 18.40 9.27
CA ASP A 107 -3.71 17.67 10.15
C ASP A 107 -2.72 16.76 9.41
N HIS A 108 -2.81 16.75 8.07
CA HIS A 108 -1.93 16.05 7.13
C HIS A 108 -1.66 14.57 7.48
N PHE A 109 -2.58 13.91 8.18
CA PHE A 109 -2.32 12.58 8.74
C PHE A 109 -2.01 11.51 7.69
N VAL A 110 -2.65 11.57 6.51
CA VAL A 110 -2.40 10.63 5.40
C VAL A 110 -1.00 10.88 4.82
N ASP A 111 -0.66 12.15 4.58
CA ASP A 111 0.61 12.53 3.98
C ASP A 111 1.80 12.21 4.88
N GLU A 112 1.67 12.51 6.17
CA GLU A 112 2.68 12.18 7.17
C GLU A 112 2.83 10.67 7.33
N THR A 113 1.72 9.93 7.42
CA THR A 113 1.79 8.46 7.54
C THR A 113 2.45 7.84 6.32
N ARG A 114 2.15 8.33 5.12
CA ARG A 114 2.78 7.89 3.87
C ARG A 114 4.29 8.16 3.86
N ARG A 115 4.72 9.34 4.31
CA ARG A 115 6.15 9.67 4.42
C ARG A 115 6.85 8.80 5.46
N ASN A 116 6.26 8.65 6.64
CA ASN A 116 6.86 7.95 7.78
C ASN A 116 6.91 6.43 7.59
N SER A 117 5.93 5.85 6.90
CA SER A 117 5.89 4.41 6.61
C SER A 117 6.77 3.97 5.45
N ARG A 118 7.31 4.90 4.65
CA ARG A 118 8.07 4.59 3.41
C ARG A 118 9.17 3.55 3.64
N HIS A 119 9.94 3.70 4.72
CA HIS A 119 11.03 2.75 5.00
C HIS A 119 10.48 1.36 5.34
N ALA A 120 9.48 1.27 6.22
CA ALA A 120 8.87 -0.01 6.61
C ALA A 120 8.24 -0.74 5.41
N VAL A 121 7.59 0.01 4.51
CA VAL A 121 7.04 -0.50 3.25
C VAL A 121 8.15 -1.09 2.38
N LEU A 122 9.25 -0.37 2.19
CA LEU A 122 10.38 -0.84 1.38
C LEU A 122 11.06 -2.08 1.98
N VAL A 123 11.22 -2.13 3.30
CA VAL A 123 11.77 -3.29 4.01
C VAL A 123 10.89 -4.53 3.77
N ALA A 124 9.56 -4.38 3.88
CA ALA A 124 8.63 -5.47 3.67
C ALA A 124 8.59 -5.95 2.20
N GLN A 125 8.62 -5.01 1.25
CA GLN A 125 8.74 -5.32 -0.17
C GLN A 125 10.04 -6.06 -0.50
N TYR A 126 11.16 -5.60 0.06
CA TYR A 126 12.47 -6.22 -0.15
C TYR A 126 12.52 -7.64 0.44
N ALA A 127 11.95 -7.85 1.64
CA ALA A 127 11.85 -9.18 2.24
C ALA A 127 11.07 -10.16 1.34
N GLU A 128 9.94 -9.71 0.78
CA GLU A 128 9.14 -10.54 -0.14
C GLU A 128 9.88 -10.79 -1.46
N TYR A 129 10.56 -9.78 -2.01
CA TYR A 129 11.42 -9.94 -3.19
C TYR A 129 12.49 -11.01 -2.97
N GLN A 130 13.22 -10.94 -1.85
CA GLN A 130 14.26 -11.93 -1.50
C GLN A 130 13.67 -13.33 -1.32
N ARG A 131 12.46 -13.45 -0.75
CA ARG A 131 11.76 -14.73 -0.61
C ARG A 131 11.42 -15.32 -1.99
N LEU A 132 10.92 -14.51 -2.92
CA LEU A 132 10.57 -14.92 -4.27
C LEU A 132 11.79 -15.32 -5.10
N LEU A 133 12.92 -14.61 -4.95
CA LEU A 133 14.19 -14.97 -5.60
C LEU A 133 14.70 -16.36 -5.18
N LYS A 134 14.46 -16.75 -3.92
CA LYS A 134 14.85 -18.06 -3.37
C LYS A 134 13.86 -19.19 -3.72
N GLY A 135 12.96 -18.97 -4.68
CA GLY A 135 11.96 -19.95 -5.10
C GLY A 135 10.72 -20.02 -4.20
N GLY A 136 10.48 -19.02 -3.34
CA GLY A 136 9.25 -18.91 -2.58
C GLY A 136 8.03 -18.79 -3.51
N LYS A 137 6.99 -19.59 -3.26
CA LYS A 137 5.70 -19.48 -3.96
C LYS A 137 4.85 -18.35 -3.41
#